data_AF-A0A2Z4V2Z8-F1
#
_entry.id   AF-A0A2Z4V2Z8-F1
#
_cell.length_a   1.000
_cell.length_b   1.000
_cell.length_c   1.000
_cell.angle_alpha   90.00
_cell.angle_beta   90.00
_cell.angle_gamma   90.00
#
_symmetry.space_group_name_H-M   'P 1'
#
loop_
_entity.id
_entity.type
_entity.pdbx_description
1 polymer ?
#
loop_
_entity_poly.entity_id
_entity_poly.type
_entity_poly.pdbx_seq_one_letter_code
_entity_poly.pdbx_strand_id
1 'polypeptide(L)'
;MNRLALLAAGTAGLAVFAITPASATAQSASTVATVISCGHSGLQAGLSTRVCAAVTGNSVEFYGTVGLAGPPSPGSPAPAPKELITTLSAEVVGSTATPSTQTKSVIFTLSNLEVHGLVTTVPCGSTIHGTFGAASFPRPANPVAHEVTITC
;
A
#
# COMPACT_ATOMS: atom_id res chain seq x y z
N MET A 1 45.12 23.24 55.01
CA MET A 1 44.19 22.35 55.75
C MET A 1 43.28 21.68 54.74
N ASN A 2 42.87 20.44 55.03
CA ASN A 2 42.06 19.50 54.23
C ASN A 2 42.76 18.74 53.09
N ARG A 3 42.60 17.42 52.94
CA ARG A 3 42.16 16.33 53.83
C ARG A 3 42.44 15.03 53.05
N LEU A 4 43.02 14.06 53.75
CA LEU A 4 42.81 12.61 53.64
C LEU A 4 42.97 11.93 52.26
N ALA A 5 44.06 11.17 52.21
CA ALA A 5 44.22 9.96 51.42
C ALA A 5 43.05 8.97 51.58
N LEU A 6 42.81 8.19 50.53
CA LEU A 6 42.43 6.79 50.67
C LEU A 6 42.97 6.02 49.45
N LEU A 7 44.05 5.29 49.69
CA LEU A 7 44.47 4.18 48.85
C LEU A 7 43.46 3.05 49.02
N ALA A 8 42.95 2.51 47.91
CA ALA A 8 42.50 1.14 47.85
C ALA A 8 43.33 0.44 46.76
N ALA A 9 44.30 -0.34 47.22
CA ALA A 9 45.06 -1.26 46.38
C ALA A 9 44.14 -2.42 45.95
N GLY A 10 44.13 -2.71 44.67
CA GLY A 10 43.48 -3.88 44.09
C GLY A 10 44.29 -4.36 42.89
N THR A 11 45.42 -5.01 43.17
CA THR A 11 46.19 -5.76 42.17
C THR A 11 45.54 -7.12 41.92
N ALA A 12 45.71 -7.59 40.68
CA ALA A 12 45.52 -8.96 40.17
C ALA A 12 44.23 -9.17 39.35
N GLY A 13 44.46 -9.34 38.05
CA GLY A 13 43.46 -9.83 37.10
C GLY A 13 43.64 -9.22 35.71
N LEU A 14 44.76 -9.48 35.03
CA LEU A 14 44.86 -9.33 33.57
C LEU A 14 43.94 -10.38 32.91
N ALA A 15 42.64 -10.13 32.96
CA ALA A 15 41.73 -10.72 31.97
C ALA A 15 41.87 -9.84 30.73
N VAL A 16 42.55 -10.36 29.73
CA VAL A 16 42.46 -9.86 28.36
C VAL A 16 40.99 -9.97 27.99
N PHE A 17 40.23 -8.89 28.17
CA PHE A 17 38.98 -8.71 27.48
C PHE A 17 39.36 -8.57 26.02
N ALA A 18 39.31 -9.69 25.31
CA ALA A 18 39.15 -9.68 23.88
C ALA A 18 37.92 -8.80 23.62
N ILE A 19 38.17 -7.57 23.17
CA ILE A 19 37.20 -6.73 22.50
C ILE A 19 36.90 -7.47 21.20
N THR A 20 36.13 -8.54 21.29
CA THR A 20 35.40 -9.03 20.14
C THR A 20 34.44 -7.90 19.83
N PRO A 21 34.50 -7.28 18.64
CA PRO A 21 33.40 -6.45 18.22
C PRO A 21 32.18 -7.35 18.35
N ALA A 22 31.23 -6.95 19.19
CA ALA A 22 29.89 -7.47 19.07
C ALA A 22 29.46 -7.07 17.67
N SER A 23 29.68 -7.96 16.72
CA SER A 23 28.95 -8.00 15.48
C SER A 23 27.52 -8.16 15.92
N ALA A 24 26.83 -7.03 16.14
CA ALA A 24 25.42 -6.97 15.93
C ALA A 24 25.27 -7.52 14.52
N THR A 25 24.92 -8.80 14.43
CA THR A 25 24.39 -9.34 13.20
C THR A 25 23.23 -8.40 12.93
N ALA A 26 23.41 -7.49 11.97
CA ALA A 26 22.30 -6.82 11.35
C ALA A 26 21.45 -8.00 10.87
N GLN A 27 20.44 -8.35 11.68
CA GLN A 27 19.38 -9.21 11.25
C GLN A 27 18.89 -8.50 10.01
N SER A 28 19.23 -9.06 8.85
CA SER A 28 18.76 -8.53 7.59
C SER A 28 17.27 -8.36 7.81
N ALA A 29 16.81 -7.11 7.83
CA ALA A 29 15.39 -6.84 7.94
C ALA A 29 14.80 -7.68 6.81
N SER A 30 14.13 -8.77 7.17
CA SER A 30 13.53 -9.66 6.18
C SER A 30 12.56 -8.76 5.47
N THR A 31 12.96 -8.29 4.29
CA THR A 31 12.25 -7.24 3.60
C THR A 31 11.04 -7.95 3.07
N VAL A 32 9.94 -7.89 3.83
CA VAL A 32 8.71 -8.56 3.46
C VAL A 32 8.34 -8.04 2.08
N ALA A 33 8.47 -8.91 1.08
CA ALA A 33 8.29 -8.52 -0.30
C ALA A 33 6.83 -8.10 -0.51
N THR A 34 6.64 -6.95 -1.13
CA THR A 34 5.30 -6.50 -1.52
C THR A 34 4.84 -7.27 -2.75
N VAL A 35 3.75 -8.01 -2.61
CA VAL A 35 3.11 -8.73 -3.72
C VAL A 35 1.96 -7.89 -4.25
N ILE A 36 2.02 -7.51 -5.53
CA ILE A 36 0.97 -6.75 -6.18
C ILE A 36 0.09 -7.70 -6.99
N SER A 37 -1.21 -7.67 -6.69
CA SER A 37 -2.23 -8.43 -7.43
C SER A 37 -3.30 -7.48 -7.95
N CYS A 38 -3.55 -7.51 -9.25
CA CYS A 38 -4.52 -6.63 -9.91
C CYS A 38 -5.66 -7.43 -10.55
N GLY A 39 -6.89 -6.95 -10.37
CA GLY A 39 -8.11 -7.60 -10.87
C GLY A 39 -8.33 -7.42 -12.36
N HIS A 40 -9.56 -7.54 -12.84
CA HIS A 40 -9.85 -7.24 -14.25
C HIS A 40 -9.85 -5.73 -14.52
N SER A 41 -9.44 -5.31 -15.72
CA SER A 41 -9.55 -3.92 -16.16
C SER A 41 -10.89 -3.70 -16.83
N GLY A 42 -11.65 -2.70 -16.41
CA GLY A 42 -12.96 -2.34 -16.96
C GLY A 42 -12.95 -0.98 -17.63
N LEU A 43 -13.95 -0.73 -18.49
CA LEU A 43 -14.16 0.60 -19.06
C LEU A 43 -15.18 1.37 -18.23
N GLN A 44 -14.73 2.45 -17.60
CA GLN A 44 -15.58 3.34 -16.82
C GLN A 44 -15.39 4.77 -17.31
N ALA A 45 -16.50 5.46 -17.61
CA ALA A 45 -16.46 6.84 -18.11
C ALA A 45 -15.59 7.08 -19.38
N GLY A 46 -15.29 6.02 -20.15
CA GLY A 46 -14.39 6.07 -21.32
C GLY A 46 -12.90 5.91 -20.98
N LEU A 47 -12.58 5.57 -19.74
CA LEU A 47 -11.24 5.34 -19.21
C LEU A 47 -11.08 3.87 -18.83
N SER A 48 -9.86 3.36 -18.95
CA SER A 48 -9.48 2.05 -18.44
C SER A 48 -9.33 2.16 -16.93
N THR A 49 -10.09 1.39 -16.17
CA THR A 49 -10.01 1.37 -14.72
C THR A 49 -9.73 -0.03 -14.21
N ARG A 50 -8.85 -0.13 -13.22
CA ARG A 50 -8.49 -1.40 -12.59
C ARG A 50 -8.35 -1.20 -11.09
N VAL A 51 -8.57 -2.24 -10.31
CA VAL A 51 -8.24 -2.27 -8.89
C VAL A 51 -7.06 -3.20 -8.67
N CYS A 52 -6.13 -2.76 -7.84
CA CYS A 52 -4.94 -3.50 -7.44
C CYS A 52 -4.85 -3.55 -5.93
N ALA A 53 -4.24 -4.61 -5.41
CA ALA A 53 -3.92 -4.78 -4.02
C ALA A 53 -2.41 -5.01 -3.88
N ALA A 54 -1.75 -4.18 -3.07
CA ALA A 54 -0.37 -4.37 -2.66
C ALA A 54 -0.37 -5.02 -1.27
N VAL A 55 0.08 -6.28 -1.20
CA VAL A 55 0.14 -7.06 0.03
C VAL A 55 1.57 -7.03 0.56
N THR A 56 1.76 -6.51 1.77
CA THR A 56 3.05 -6.51 2.48
C THR A 56 2.84 -7.18 3.83
N GLY A 57 3.17 -8.47 3.91
CA GLY A 57 2.95 -9.29 5.10
C GLY A 57 1.47 -9.46 5.38
N ASN A 58 0.99 -8.93 6.50
CA ASN A 58 -0.42 -8.93 6.89
C ASN A 58 -1.18 -7.66 6.48
N SER A 59 -0.49 -6.70 5.87
CA SER A 59 -1.08 -5.43 5.44
C SER A 59 -1.40 -5.46 3.96
N VAL A 60 -2.56 -4.94 3.61
CA VAL A 60 -3.09 -4.93 2.25
C VAL A 60 -3.52 -3.52 1.93
N GLU A 61 -2.91 -2.94 0.91
CA GLU A 61 -3.30 -1.66 0.37
C GLU A 61 -4.06 -1.86 -0.94
N PHE A 62 -5.34 -1.51 -0.95
CA PHE A 62 -6.09 -1.39 -2.19
C PHE A 62 -5.89 -0.01 -2.80
N TYR A 63 -5.66 0.00 -4.10
CA TYR A 63 -5.58 1.21 -4.91
C TYR A 63 -6.24 0.98 -6.26
N GLY A 64 -6.92 2.01 -6.75
CA GLY A 64 -7.49 2.04 -8.09
C GLY A 64 -6.53 2.69 -9.08
N THR A 65 -6.50 2.20 -10.31
CA THR A 65 -5.78 2.86 -11.41
C THR A 65 -6.78 3.30 -12.46
N VAL A 66 -6.56 4.49 -13.02
CA VAL A 66 -7.36 5.08 -14.10
C VAL A 66 -6.42 5.53 -15.20
N GLY A 67 -6.64 5.04 -16.42
CA GLY A 67 -5.84 5.35 -17.58
C GLY A 67 -6.68 5.55 -18.83
N LEU A 68 -6.03 5.91 -19.93
CA LEU A 68 -6.69 5.96 -21.22
C LEU A 68 -7.08 4.55 -21.66
N ALA A 69 -8.29 4.40 -22.20
CA ALA A 69 -8.80 3.14 -22.74
C ALA A 69 -8.12 2.71 -24.06
N GLY A 70 -7.24 3.54 -24.60
CA GLY A 70 -6.50 3.30 -25.84
C GLY A 70 -5.62 4.49 -26.21
N PRO A 71 -4.75 4.35 -27.22
CA PRO A 71 -3.92 5.45 -27.69
C PRO A 71 -4.80 6.58 -28.26
N PRO A 72 -4.48 7.85 -28.01
CA PRO A 72 -5.17 8.96 -28.64
C PRO A 72 -4.95 8.90 -30.16
N SER A 73 -5.99 9.14 -30.95
CA SER A 73 -5.90 9.13 -32.40
C SER A 73 -4.91 10.21 -32.90
N PRO A 74 -3.99 9.90 -33.82
CA PRO A 74 -3.07 10.88 -34.39
C PRO A 74 -3.83 12.09 -34.96
N GLY A 75 -3.41 13.30 -34.59
CA GLY A 75 -4.01 14.56 -35.06
C GLY A 75 -5.29 15.00 -34.35
N SER A 76 -5.78 14.24 -33.36
CA SER A 76 -6.89 14.70 -32.51
C SER A 76 -6.39 15.68 -31.44
N PRO A 77 -7.18 16.71 -31.09
CA PRO A 77 -6.84 17.57 -29.95
C PRO A 77 -6.70 16.74 -28.68
N ALA A 78 -5.78 17.14 -27.80
CA ALA A 78 -5.56 16.47 -26.53
C ALA A 78 -6.89 16.36 -25.76
N PRO A 79 -7.25 15.16 -25.25
CA PRO A 79 -8.43 15.00 -24.42
C PRO A 79 -8.42 16.01 -23.26
N ALA A 80 -9.53 16.73 -23.10
CA ALA A 80 -9.66 17.72 -22.04
C ALA A 80 -9.60 17.04 -20.66
N PRO A 81 -9.12 17.76 -19.62
CA PRO A 81 -9.19 17.29 -18.25
C PRO A 81 -10.63 16.91 -17.87
N LYS A 82 -10.77 15.78 -17.19
CA LYS A 82 -12.06 15.26 -16.75
C LYS A 82 -12.08 15.11 -15.24
N GLU A 83 -13.07 15.70 -14.59
CA GLU A 83 -13.33 15.43 -13.18
C GLU A 83 -13.98 14.05 -13.04
N LEU A 84 -13.41 13.24 -12.15
CA LEU A 84 -13.87 11.91 -11.81
C LEU A 84 -14.18 11.85 -10.33
N ILE A 85 -15.32 11.24 -9.99
CA ILE A 85 -15.63 10.83 -8.63
C ILE A 85 -15.22 9.37 -8.52
N THR A 86 -14.20 9.10 -7.73
CA THR A 86 -13.67 7.75 -7.50
C THR A 86 -14.16 7.21 -6.18
N THR A 87 -14.57 5.95 -6.16
CA THR A 87 -15.02 5.26 -4.96
C THR A 87 -14.25 3.96 -4.83
N LEU A 88 -13.46 3.83 -3.78
CA LEU A 88 -12.72 2.64 -3.42
C LEU A 88 -13.35 2.04 -2.18
N SER A 89 -13.72 0.77 -2.23
CA SER A 89 -14.26 0.06 -1.06
C SER A 89 -13.51 -1.24 -0.87
N ALA A 90 -13.27 -1.65 0.38
CA ALA A 90 -12.79 -2.99 0.67
C ALA A 90 -13.50 -3.58 1.88
N GLU A 91 -13.74 -4.89 1.79
CA GLU A 91 -14.43 -5.67 2.80
C GLU A 91 -13.76 -7.03 2.96
N VAL A 92 -13.71 -7.52 4.20
CA VAL A 92 -13.21 -8.87 4.47
C VAL A 92 -14.36 -9.85 4.24
N VAL A 93 -14.18 -10.78 3.30
CA VAL A 93 -15.21 -11.76 2.94
C VAL A 93 -15.56 -12.61 4.16
N GLY A 94 -16.85 -12.70 4.48
CA GLY A 94 -17.35 -13.44 5.64
C GLY A 94 -17.25 -12.71 6.98
N SER A 95 -16.80 -11.44 7.00
CA SER A 95 -16.82 -10.59 8.19
C SER A 95 -18.17 -9.89 8.35
N THR A 96 -18.58 -9.64 9.60
CA THR A 96 -19.74 -8.78 9.93
C THR A 96 -19.35 -7.31 10.05
N ALA A 97 -18.08 -6.97 9.83
CA ALA A 97 -17.61 -5.60 9.88
C ALA A 97 -18.16 -4.77 8.71
N THR A 98 -18.43 -3.49 8.94
CA THR A 98 -18.84 -2.58 7.87
C THR A 98 -17.73 -2.44 6.83
N PRO A 99 -18.06 -2.47 5.52
CA PRO A 99 -17.08 -2.28 4.45
C PRO A 99 -16.44 -0.91 4.58
N SER A 100 -15.12 -0.85 4.50
CA SER A 100 -14.41 0.41 4.49
C SER A 100 -14.56 1.03 3.10
N THR A 101 -15.02 2.28 3.02
CA THR A 101 -15.31 2.96 1.76
C THR A 101 -14.68 4.35 1.77
N GLN A 102 -14.00 4.70 0.68
CA GLN A 102 -13.41 6.01 0.45
C GLN A 102 -13.92 6.56 -0.88
N THR A 103 -14.46 7.78 -0.86
CA THR A 103 -14.83 8.50 -2.07
C THR A 103 -13.97 9.75 -2.22
N LYS A 104 -13.42 9.97 -3.41
CA LYS A 104 -12.51 11.08 -3.71
C LYS A 104 -12.77 11.65 -5.10
N SER A 105 -12.83 12.98 -5.20
CA SER A 105 -12.82 13.66 -6.51
C SER A 105 -11.39 13.84 -6.99
N VAL A 106 -11.14 13.48 -8.24
CA VAL A 106 -9.82 13.54 -8.88
C VAL A 106 -9.96 14.09 -10.30
N ILE A 107 -8.98 14.88 -10.75
CA ILE A 107 -8.96 15.43 -12.11
C ILE A 107 -8.02 14.57 -12.95
N PHE A 108 -8.57 13.90 -13.96
CA PHE A 108 -7.81 13.13 -14.93
C PHE A 108 -7.35 14.03 -16.08
N THR A 109 -6.05 14.08 -16.35
CA THR A 109 -5.43 15.04 -17.27
C THR A 109 -4.65 14.42 -18.43
N LEU A 110 -4.74 13.10 -18.65
CA LEU A 110 -4.12 12.24 -19.71
C LEU A 110 -3.11 11.22 -19.19
N SER A 111 -2.54 11.42 -18.00
CA SER A 111 -1.63 10.48 -17.36
C SER A 111 -2.40 9.41 -16.56
N ASN A 112 -1.81 8.22 -16.42
CA ASN A 112 -2.33 7.22 -15.49
C ASN A 112 -2.40 7.83 -14.08
N LEU A 113 -3.56 7.70 -13.47
CA LEU A 113 -3.84 8.16 -12.12
C LEU A 113 -3.97 6.96 -11.20
N GLU A 114 -3.29 6.99 -10.07
CA GLU A 114 -3.42 6.00 -9.01
C GLU A 114 -4.14 6.63 -7.82
N VAL A 115 -5.21 5.98 -7.38
CA VAL A 115 -6.01 6.38 -6.23
C VAL A 115 -5.75 5.40 -5.12
N HIS A 116 -4.75 5.74 -4.31
CA HIS A 116 -4.41 5.04 -3.07
C HIS A 116 -5.36 5.47 -1.96
N GLY A 117 -5.74 4.53 -1.08
CA GLY A 117 -6.61 4.94 0.01
C GLY A 117 -6.94 3.94 1.10
N LEU A 118 -6.93 2.64 0.81
CA LEU A 118 -7.40 1.65 1.78
C LEU A 118 -6.30 0.68 2.18
N VAL A 119 -5.63 1.01 3.29
CA VAL A 119 -4.69 0.10 3.96
C VAL A 119 -5.43 -0.61 5.08
N THR A 120 -5.45 -1.94 5.04
CA THR A 120 -6.07 -2.77 6.07
C THR A 120 -5.10 -3.85 6.51
N THR A 121 -5.14 -4.22 7.79
CA THR A 121 -4.38 -5.36 8.31
C THR A 121 -5.36 -6.47 8.63
N VAL A 122 -5.14 -7.65 8.05
CA VAL A 122 -6.02 -8.82 8.22
C VAL A 122 -5.20 -10.06 8.62
N PRO A 123 -5.82 -11.02 9.33
CA PRO A 123 -5.16 -12.27 9.65
C PRO A 123 -4.90 -13.12 8.40
N CYS A 124 -3.86 -13.96 8.45
CA CYS A 124 -3.52 -14.89 7.38
C CYS A 124 -4.70 -15.80 7.03
N GLY A 125 -4.85 -16.12 5.75
CA GLY A 125 -5.97 -16.89 5.22
C GLY A 125 -7.27 -16.08 5.01
N SER A 126 -7.30 -14.81 5.42
CA SER A 126 -8.44 -13.94 5.10
C SER A 126 -8.48 -13.60 3.62
N THR A 127 -9.68 -13.50 3.06
CA THR A 127 -9.90 -12.98 1.72
C THR A 127 -10.53 -11.60 1.83
N ILE A 128 -9.97 -10.62 1.13
CA ILE A 128 -10.50 -9.27 1.06
C ILE A 128 -11.03 -9.05 -0.35
N HIS A 129 -12.27 -8.57 -0.43
CA HIS A 129 -12.91 -8.12 -1.66
C HIS A 129 -12.79 -6.60 -1.75
N GLY A 130 -12.10 -6.12 -2.78
CA GLY A 130 -11.92 -4.71 -3.08
C GLY A 130 -12.68 -4.31 -4.33
N THR A 131 -13.34 -3.16 -4.31
CA THR A 131 -14.03 -2.58 -5.46
C THR A 131 -13.56 -1.17 -5.73
N PHE A 132 -13.44 -0.82 -7.02
CA PHE A 132 -13.06 0.51 -7.46
C PHE A 132 -13.96 1.00 -8.59
N GLY A 133 -14.64 2.11 -8.34
CA GLY A 133 -15.47 2.82 -9.31
C GLY A 133 -14.89 4.19 -9.65
N ALA A 134 -15.00 4.60 -10.90
CA ALA A 134 -14.78 5.96 -11.38
C ALA A 134 -16.02 6.43 -12.15
N ALA A 135 -16.73 7.41 -11.62
CA ALA A 135 -17.85 8.07 -12.25
C ALA A 135 -17.43 9.41 -12.84
N SER A 136 -18.12 9.84 -13.89
CA SER A 136 -17.99 11.21 -14.43
C SER A 136 -19.36 11.65 -14.91
N PHE A 137 -19.83 12.83 -14.51
CA PHE A 137 -21.16 13.27 -14.91
C PHE A 137 -21.31 13.32 -16.45
N PRO A 138 -22.38 12.75 -17.05
CA PRO A 138 -23.56 12.12 -16.43
C PRO A 138 -23.48 10.59 -16.28
N ARG A 139 -22.35 9.94 -16.59
CA ARG A 139 -22.21 8.48 -16.50
C ARG A 139 -21.95 8.01 -15.05
N PRO A 140 -22.75 7.07 -14.53
CA PRO A 140 -22.49 6.46 -13.22
C PRO A 140 -21.23 5.60 -13.25
N ALA A 141 -20.66 5.32 -12.09
CA ALA A 141 -19.59 4.34 -11.96
C ALA A 141 -20.10 2.93 -12.27
N ASN A 142 -19.26 2.11 -12.89
CA ASN A 142 -19.47 0.66 -13.02
C ASN A 142 -18.29 -0.05 -12.36
N PRO A 143 -18.32 -0.25 -11.03
CA PRO A 143 -17.14 -0.63 -10.26
C PRO A 143 -16.52 -1.94 -10.75
N VAL A 144 -15.18 -1.96 -10.81
CA VAL A 144 -14.41 -3.19 -11.00
C VAL A 144 -14.11 -3.80 -9.63
N ALA A 145 -14.10 -5.12 -9.56
CA ALA A 145 -13.86 -5.86 -8.34
C ALA A 145 -12.58 -6.70 -8.43
N HIS A 146 -11.97 -6.96 -7.28
CA HIS A 146 -10.85 -7.88 -7.13
C HIS A 146 -10.83 -8.48 -5.75
N GLU A 147 -10.59 -9.79 -5.69
CA GLU A 147 -10.44 -10.53 -4.44
C GLU A 147 -9.00 -10.95 -4.27
N VAL A 148 -8.49 -10.80 -3.05
CA VAL A 148 -7.14 -11.22 -2.69
C VAL A 148 -7.17 -11.98 -1.38
N THR A 149 -6.63 -13.20 -1.41
CA THR A 149 -6.40 -14.03 -0.23
C THR A 149 -4.98 -13.79 0.30
N ILE A 150 -4.87 -13.58 1.61
CA ILE A 150 -3.60 -13.25 2.25
C ILE A 150 -2.87 -14.53 2.65
N THR A 151 -1.80 -14.85 1.92
CA THR A 151 -0.93 -16.00 2.15
C THR A 151 0.31 -15.53 2.92
N CYS A 152 0.15 -15.27 4.20
CA CYS A 152 1.24 -15.40 5.16
C CYS A 152 1.22 -16.85 5.71
#